data_AF-A0A936IQX8-F1
#
_entry.id   AF-A0A936IQX8-F1
#
_cell.length_a   1.000
_cell.length_b   1.000
_cell.length_c   1.000
_cell.angle_alpha   90.00
_cell.angle_beta   90.00
_cell.angle_gamma   90.00
#
_symmetry.space_group_name_H-M   'P 1'
#
loop_
_entity.id
_entity.type
_entity.pdbx_description
1 polymer ?
#
loop_
_entity_poly.entity_id
_entity_poly.type
_entity_poly.pdbx_seq_one_letter_code
_entity_poly.pdbx_strand_id
1 'polypeptide(L)'
;MRKKVPNADQIADLASRGEDVSAHFTNQFTVIRPIRRVNVDLTEGMLRRLDAIAARLNISRQAVIKSLLDRALTEDGMDDRTPNP
;
A
#
# COMPACT_ATOMS: atom_id res chain seq x y z
N MET A 1 -5.50 35.20 0.90
CA MET A 1 -4.66 34.85 2.07
C MET A 1 -4.40 33.35 2.09
N ARG A 2 -3.15 32.90 1.88
CA ARG A 2 -2.74 31.48 2.00
C ARG A 2 -2.77 31.09 3.47
N LYS A 3 -3.75 30.28 3.91
CA LYS A 3 -3.73 29.68 5.25
C LYS A 3 -2.63 28.61 5.28
N LYS A 4 -1.67 28.74 6.20
CA LYS A 4 -0.63 27.73 6.45
C LYS A 4 -1.34 26.43 6.84
N VAL A 5 -1.13 25.36 6.08
CA VAL A 5 -1.63 24.04 6.44
C VAL A 5 -0.87 23.61 7.70
N PRO A 6 -1.55 23.34 8.83
CA PRO A 6 -0.90 22.86 10.04
C PRO A 6 -0.18 21.53 9.76
N ASN A 7 1.01 21.35 10.34
CA ASN A 7 1.72 20.06 10.21
C ASN A 7 1.01 18.98 11.05
N ALA A 8 1.31 17.70 10.78
CA ALA A 8 0.67 16.56 11.44
C ALA A 8 0.71 16.63 12.98
N ASP A 9 1.84 17.06 13.55
CA ASP A 9 2.01 17.22 15.01
C ASP A 9 1.05 18.27 15.59
N GLN A 10 0.80 19.36 14.85
CA GLN A 10 -0.12 20.41 15.27
C GLN A 10 -1.57 19.94 15.22
N ILE A 11 -1.92 19.07 14.28
CA ILE A 11 -3.25 18.45 14.17
C ILE A 11 -3.46 17.47 15.34
N ALA A 12 -2.43 16.72 15.74
CA ALA A 12 -2.48 15.82 16.89
C ALA A 12 -2.68 16.58 18.22
N ASP A 13 -2.01 17.71 18.40
CA ASP A 13 -2.20 18.58 19.57
C ASP A 13 -3.61 19.16 19.65
N LEU A 14 -4.17 19.62 18.53
CA LEU A 14 -5.54 20.13 18.45
C LEU A 14 -6.57 19.04 18.79
N ALA A 15 -6.38 17.83 18.25
CA ALA A 15 -7.22 16.68 18.57
C ALA A 15 -7.14 16.30 20.06
N SER A 16 -5.94 16.35 20.64
CA SER A 16 -5.71 16.05 22.07
C SER A 16 -6.36 17.06 23.01
N ARG A 17 -6.56 18.30 22.55
CA ARG A 17 -7.29 19.35 23.26
C ARG A 17 -8.81 19.24 23.11
N GLY A 18 -9.29 18.26 22.33
CA GLY A 18 -10.71 18.09 22.03
C GLY A 18 -11.25 19.09 21.01
N GLU A 19 -10.38 19.76 20.26
CA GLU A 19 -10.78 20.64 19.16
C GLU A 19 -11.16 19.83 17.92
N ASP A 20 -12.15 20.32 17.16
CA ASP A 20 -12.63 19.66 15.95
C ASP A 20 -11.60 19.74 14.82
N VAL A 21 -10.88 18.64 14.60
CA VAL A 21 -9.87 18.48 13.53
C VAL A 21 -10.44 17.83 12.27
N SER A 22 -11.77 17.70 12.16
CA SER A 22 -12.43 17.06 11.00
C SER A 22 -12.05 17.69 9.66
N ALA A 23 -11.79 18.99 9.62
CA ALA A 23 -11.33 19.71 8.43
C ALA A 23 -9.94 19.27 7.91
N HIS A 24 -9.16 18.59 8.74
CA HIS A 24 -7.83 18.05 8.40
C HIS A 24 -7.86 16.53 8.16
N PHE A 25 -8.95 15.85 8.53
CA PHE A 25 -9.20 14.46 8.22
C PHE A 25 -9.69 14.37 6.77
N THR A 26 -8.76 14.24 5.82
CA THR A 26 -9.10 14.06 4.40
C THR A 26 -9.71 12.67 4.10
N ASN A 27 -9.93 11.85 5.13
CA ASN A 27 -10.28 10.43 5.03
C ASN A 27 -9.35 9.65 4.08
N GLN A 28 -8.18 10.21 3.76
CA GLN A 28 -7.10 9.57 3.01
C GLN A 28 -6.25 8.70 3.93
N PHE A 29 -6.89 7.99 4.86
CA PHE A 29 -6.30 6.73 5.28
C PHE A 29 -6.28 5.89 4.00
N THR A 30 -5.09 5.54 3.52
CA THR A 30 -4.96 4.52 2.48
C THR A 30 -5.80 3.36 2.96
N VAL A 31 -6.95 3.15 2.32
CA VAL A 31 -7.88 2.07 2.69
C VAL A 31 -7.02 0.83 2.74
N ILE A 32 -6.74 0.33 3.94
CA ILE A 32 -6.01 -0.92 4.11
C ILE A 32 -7.01 -1.95 3.63
N ARG A 33 -7.01 -2.20 2.32
CA ARG A 33 -7.89 -3.18 1.69
C ARG A 33 -7.71 -4.48 2.48
N PRO A 34 -8.79 -5.20 2.81
CA PRO A 34 -8.70 -6.41 3.60
C PRO A 34 -7.70 -7.37 2.95
N ILE A 35 -6.66 -7.76 3.71
CA ILE A 35 -5.62 -8.67 3.22
C ILE A 35 -6.26 -10.04 3.01
N ARG A 36 -6.37 -10.47 1.75
CA ARG A 36 -6.79 -11.84 1.40
C ARG A 36 -5.56 -12.71 1.26
N ARG A 37 -5.51 -13.81 2.04
CA ARG A 37 -4.44 -14.80 1.92
C ARG A 37 -4.79 -15.79 0.81
N VAL A 38 -3.84 -16.03 -0.08
CA VAL A 38 -3.98 -16.97 -1.20
C VAL A 38 -2.84 -18.00 -1.06
N ASN A 39 -3.18 -19.29 -1.13
CA ASN A 39 -2.20 -20.37 -1.18
C ASN A 39 -1.89 -20.67 -2.65
N VAL A 40 -0.60 -20.80 -2.98
CA VAL A 40 -0.12 -21.06 -4.35
C VAL A 40 0.99 -22.10 -4.27
N ASP A 41 0.88 -23.14 -5.07
CA ASP A 41 1.95 -24.12 -5.23
C ASP A 41 3.01 -23.59 -6.19
N LEU A 42 4.26 -23.59 -5.74
CA LEU A 42 5.41 -23.16 -6.52
C LEU A 42 6.39 -24.32 -6.61
N THR A 43 6.89 -24.60 -7.81
CA THR A 43 7.94 -25.59 -7.98
C THR A 43 9.22 -25.13 -7.29
N GLU A 44 10.08 -26.07 -6.90
CA GLU A 44 11.38 -25.77 -6.30
C GLU A 44 12.23 -24.85 -7.19
N GLY A 45 12.19 -25.07 -8.51
CA GLY A 45 12.87 -24.22 -9.48
C GLY A 45 12.39 -22.78 -9.49
N MET A 46 11.08 -22.55 -9.28
CA MET A 46 10.51 -21.20 -9.15
C MET A 46 10.96 -20.53 -7.85
N LEU A 47 10.96 -21.26 -6.73
CA LEU A 47 11.43 -20.74 -5.45
C LEU A 47 12.89 -20.29 -5.53
N ARG A 48 13.77 -21.11 -6.12
CA ARG A 48 15.19 -20.77 -6.31
C ARG A 48 15.39 -19.50 -7.13
N ARG A 49 14.58 -19.30 -8.18
CA ARG A 49 14.61 -18.07 -9.00
C ARG A 49 14.13 -16.85 -8.22
N LEU A 50 13.04 -16.99 -7.47
CA LEU A 50 12.52 -15.93 -6.61
C LEU A 50 13.52 -15.53 -5.52
N ASP A 51 14.20 -16.50 -4.91
CA ASP A 51 15.25 -16.25 -3.92
C ASP A 51 16.45 -15.49 -4.51
N ALA A 52 16.88 -15.85 -5.73
CA ALA A 52 17.96 -15.13 -6.40
C ALA A 52 17.60 -13.67 -6.70
N ILE A 53 16.35 -13.41 -7.12
CA ILE A 53 15.84 -12.06 -7.36
C ILE A 53 15.72 -11.28 -6.04
N ALA A 54 15.18 -11.92 -5.00
CA ALA A 54 15.04 -11.34 -3.66
C ALA A 54 16.40 -10.93 -3.08
N ALA A 55 17.41 -11.78 -3.21
CA ALA A 55 18.78 -11.50 -2.76
C ALA A 55 19.40 -10.33 -3.55
N ARG A 56 19.21 -10.30 -4.87
CA ARG A 56 19.72 -9.20 -5.72
C ARG A 56 19.10 -7.85 -5.37
N LEU A 57 17.81 -7.85 -5.05
CA LEU A 57 17.05 -6.63 -4.73
C LEU A 57 17.07 -6.29 -3.24
N ASN A 58 17.65 -7.15 -2.39
CA ASN A 58 17.65 -7.05 -0.93
C ASN A 58 16.24 -6.85 -0.32
N ILE A 59 15.27 -7.60 -0.84
CA ILE A 59 13.88 -7.57 -0.36
C ILE A 59 13.38 -8.99 -0.10
N SER A 60 12.24 -9.13 0.58
CA SER A 60 11.64 -10.44 0.83
C SER A 60 11.07 -11.07 -0.45
N ARG A 61 11.01 -12.41 -0.50
CA ARG A 61 10.30 -13.14 -1.57
C ARG A 61 8.87 -12.65 -1.78
N GLN A 62 8.16 -12.36 -0.69
CA GLN A 62 6.80 -11.82 -0.72
C GLN A 62 6.72 -10.46 -1.43
N ALA A 63 7.72 -9.58 -1.21
CA ALA A 63 7.79 -8.31 -1.92
C ALA A 63 8.05 -8.52 -3.42
N VAL A 64 8.96 -9.44 -3.79
CA VAL A 64 9.19 -9.80 -5.20
C VAL A 64 7.91 -10.32 -5.85
N ILE A 65 7.24 -11.28 -5.22
CA ILE A 65 5.99 -11.86 -5.74
C ILE A 65 4.94 -10.78 -5.91
N LYS A 66 4.75 -9.92 -4.89
CA LYS A 66 3.77 -8.83 -4.93
C LYS A 66 4.06 -7.86 -6.08
N SER A 67 5.32 -7.44 -6.24
CA SER A 67 5.70 -6.50 -7.31
C SER A 67 5.57 -7.10 -8.70
N LEU A 68 5.89 -8.38 -8.88
CA LEU A 68 5.71 -9.06 -10.17
C LEU A 68 4.24 -9.23 -10.52
N LEU A 69 3.40 -9.59 -9.53
CA LEU A 69 1.96 -9.74 -9.73
C LEU A 69 1.30 -8.40 -10.06
N ASP A 70 1.63 -7.35 -9.32
CA ASP A 70 1.10 -5.99 -9.53
C ASP A 70 1.45 -5.47 -10.94
N ARG A 71 2.70 -5.68 -11.35
CA ARG A 71 3.17 -5.36 -12.70
C ARG A 71 2.39 -6.12 -13.78
N ALA A 72 2.25 -7.43 -13.64
CA ALA A 72 1.52 -8.25 -14.62
C ALA A 72 0.04 -7.81 -14.73
N LEU A 73 -0.64 -7.56 -13.61
CA LEU A 73 -2.02 -7.08 -13.60
C LEU A 73 -2.18 -5.69 -14.22
N THR A 74 -1.19 -4.81 -14.02
CA THR A 74 -1.17 -3.46 -14.60
C THR A 74 -0.92 -3.52 -16.11
N GLU A 75 0.00 -4.36 -16.56
CA GLU A 75 0.33 -4.55 -17.98
C GLU A 75 -0.83 -5.19 -18.77
N ASP A 76 -1.61 -6.07 -18.14
CA ASP A 76 -2.80 -6.70 -18.73
C ASP A 76 -4.01 -5.75 -18.84
N GLY A 77 -3.89 -4.49 -18.39
CA GLY A 77 -4.95 -3.49 -18.51
C GLY A 77 -6.15 -3.70 -17.59
N MET A 78 -6.06 -4.63 -16.62
CA MET A 78 -7.02 -4.75 -15.52
C MET A 78 -6.76 -3.69 -14.44
N ASP A 79 -6.70 -2.43 -14.86
CA ASP A 79 -6.70 -1.31 -13.93
C ASP A 79 -8.16 -1.16 -13.44
N ASP A 80 -8.51 -1.89 -12.38
CA ASP A 80 -9.76 -1.73 -11.65
C ASP A 80 -9.74 -0.38 -10.90
N ARG A 81 -9.80 0.70 -11.68
CA ARG A 81 -10.20 2.03 -11.24
C ARG A 81 -11.72 2.17 -11.22
N THR A 82 -12.48 1.07 -11.10
CA THR A 82 -13.88 1.25 -10.71
C THR A 82 -13.89 1.69 -9.25
N PRO A 83 -14.40 2.90 -8.95
CA PRO A 83 -14.72 3.23 -7.57
C PRO A 83 -15.83 2.26 -7.17
N ASN A 84 -15.58 1.45 -6.15
CA ASN A 84 -16.64 0.64 -5.53
C ASN A 84 -17.82 1.57 -5.17
N PRO A 85 -19.07 1.22 -5.53
CA PRO A 85 -20.24 2.05 -5.24
C PRO A 85 -20.45 2.31 -3.75
#